data_AF-A0A830CDX6-F1
#
_entry.id   AF-A0A830CDX6-F1
#
_cell.length_a   1.000
_cell.length_b   1.000
_cell.length_c   1.000
_cell.angle_alpha   90.00
_cell.angle_beta   90.00
_cell.angle_gamma   90.00
#
_symmetry.space_group_name_H-M   'P 1'
#
loop_
_entity.id
_entity.type
_entity.pdbx_description
1 polymer ?
#
loop_
_entity_poly.entity_id
_entity_poly.type
_entity_poly.pdbx_seq_one_letter_code
_entity_poly.pdbx_strand_id
1 'polypeptide(L)'
;THSRGRVRRGRYNSSAITIERGKLDSATFLHYFTHIWSGFPEEKLKSVTYLDPLWFELYSNEKNRSMVLKWIKEKGVLSMKYVFVPIVMWSHWSLLIFCHFGETHLYSKTNGPCMLLLDSLHAIGPTRLEPLIRRLLFDIYKSEERLESKEQLKKMPLLIPKVPQQKKGEECGYYILYFIKRFLESAPENLNVSEGYPHFMKKDWFSVEEVESFCKSLDAFPLVLNDQSDSGPADSCDSVEFIESLCPA
;
A
#
# COMPACT_ATOMS: atom_id res chain seq x y z
N THR A 1 34.23 38.77 49.61
CA THR A 1 33.10 37.84 49.80
C THR A 1 31.84 38.70 49.78
N HIS A 2 30.83 38.59 48.92
CA HIS A 2 30.08 37.47 48.36
C HIS A 2 29.40 37.95 47.05
N SER A 3 29.75 37.37 45.90
CA SER A 3 28.97 36.42 45.09
C SER A 3 27.73 36.99 44.37
N ARG A 4 27.93 37.28 43.07
CA ARG A 4 26.91 37.55 42.04
C ARG A 4 26.00 36.31 41.84
N GLY A 5 24.69 36.49 41.99
CA GLY A 5 23.68 35.48 41.70
C GLY A 5 23.58 35.21 40.19
N ARG A 6 23.87 33.97 39.79
CA ARG A 6 23.76 33.48 38.41
C ARG A 6 22.39 32.82 38.25
N VAL A 7 21.49 33.45 37.50
CA VAL A 7 20.18 32.89 37.15
C VAL A 7 20.41 31.63 36.30
N ARG A 8 20.06 30.46 36.86
CA ARG A 8 20.06 29.18 36.15
C ARG A 8 18.89 29.21 35.15
N ARG A 9 19.21 29.37 33.86
CA ARG A 9 18.28 29.03 32.77
C ARG A 9 17.98 27.53 32.88
N GLY A 10 16.75 27.19 33.27
CA GLY A 10 16.25 25.83 33.22
C GLY A 10 16.37 25.32 31.79
N ARG A 11 17.10 24.21 31.60
CA ARG A 11 17.02 23.43 30.36
C ARG A 11 15.58 22.95 30.26
N TYR A 12 14.85 23.47 29.27
CA TYR A 12 13.66 22.81 28.76
C TYR A 12 14.11 21.43 28.26
N ASN A 13 13.85 20.39 29.06
CA ASN A 13 13.76 19.05 28.53
C ASN A 13 12.50 19.01 27.67
N SER A 14 12.65 19.28 26.37
CA SER A 14 11.71 18.79 25.39
C SER A 14 11.87 17.27 25.36
N SER A 15 11.20 16.58 26.28
CA SER A 15 10.86 15.19 26.05
C SER A 15 9.96 15.21 24.83
N ALA A 16 10.50 14.86 23.67
CA ALA A 16 9.70 14.53 22.51
C ALA A 16 8.70 13.48 22.97
N ILE A 17 7.44 13.89 23.15
CA ILE A 17 6.34 12.96 23.33
C ILE A 17 6.26 12.25 21.99
N THR A 18 6.91 11.09 21.89
CA THR A 18 6.59 10.13 20.83
C THR A 18 5.16 9.71 21.11
N ILE A 19 4.21 10.35 20.43
CA ILE A 19 2.85 9.85 20.33
C ILE A 19 3.00 8.42 19.81
N GLU A 20 2.69 7.43 20.64
CA GLU A 20 2.68 6.04 20.19
C GLU A 20 1.56 5.92 19.18
N ARG A 21 1.93 5.87 17.89
CA ARG A 21 0.98 5.65 16.81
C ARG A 21 0.58 4.18 16.85
N GLY A 22 -0.69 3.93 17.12
CA GLY A 22 -1.28 2.59 17.03
C GLY A 22 -1.34 2.11 15.58
N LYS A 23 -1.69 0.83 15.44
CA LYS A 23 -1.84 0.20 14.13
C LYS A 23 -2.98 0.82 13.32
N LEU A 24 -2.74 1.09 12.05
CA LEU A 24 -3.76 1.59 11.12
C LEU A 24 -4.82 0.53 10.85
N ASP A 25 -6.09 0.88 11.09
CA ASP A 25 -7.24 0.20 10.51
C ASP A 25 -7.41 0.55 9.02
N SER A 26 -8.28 -0.18 8.32
CA SER A 26 -8.48 -0.02 6.87
C SER A 26 -9.08 1.33 6.49
N ALA A 27 -9.94 1.92 7.34
CA ALA A 27 -10.58 3.19 7.06
C ALA A 27 -9.57 4.35 7.15
N THR A 28 -8.78 4.36 8.22
CA THR A 28 -7.69 5.30 8.45
C THR A 28 -6.60 5.16 7.39
N PHE A 29 -6.24 3.92 7.04
CA PHE A 29 -5.31 3.64 5.95
C PHE A 29 -5.82 4.23 4.63
N LEU A 30 -7.09 3.97 4.26
CA LEU A 30 -7.68 4.47 3.01
C LEU A 30 -7.74 6.00 2.99
N HIS A 31 -8.07 6.63 4.12
CA HIS A 31 -8.07 8.08 4.24
C HIS A 31 -6.68 8.68 3.95
N TYR A 32 -5.63 8.17 4.60
CA TYR A 32 -4.28 8.65 4.32
C TYR A 32 -3.81 8.30 2.91
N PHE A 33 -4.16 7.11 2.42
CA PHE A 33 -3.82 6.66 1.07
C PHE A 33 -4.40 7.61 0.01
N THR A 34 -5.69 7.94 0.10
CA THR A 34 -6.36 8.81 -0.87
C THR A 34 -5.81 10.24 -0.83
N HIS A 35 -5.45 10.73 0.36
CA HIS A 35 -4.76 12.00 0.51
C HIS A 35 -3.38 12.01 -0.16
N ILE A 36 -2.56 10.98 0.08
CA ILE A 36 -1.26 10.83 -0.57
C ILE A 36 -1.43 10.77 -2.09
N TRP A 37 -2.41 9.99 -2.56
CA TRP A 37 -2.67 9.79 -3.98
C TRP A 37 -3.06 11.09 -4.69
N SER A 38 -3.97 11.88 -4.09
CA SER A 38 -4.41 13.16 -4.67
C SER A 38 -3.33 14.25 -4.65
N GLY A 39 -2.27 14.06 -3.87
CA GLY A 39 -1.09 14.93 -3.87
C GLY A 39 -0.18 14.78 -5.10
N PHE A 40 -0.38 13.76 -5.95
CA PHE A 40 0.44 13.55 -7.15
C PHE A 40 -0.18 14.17 -8.41
N PRO A 41 0.64 14.71 -9.35
CA PRO A 41 0.14 15.24 -10.61
C PRO A 41 -0.57 14.18 -11.46
N GLU A 42 -1.65 14.57 -12.14
CA GLU A 42 -2.43 13.68 -13.03
C GLU A 42 -1.58 12.98 -14.09
N GLU A 43 -0.59 13.67 -14.66
CA GLU A 43 0.35 13.09 -15.63
C GLU A 43 1.04 11.84 -15.08
N LYS A 44 1.40 11.87 -13.80
CA LYS A 44 2.05 10.75 -13.11
C LYS A 44 1.09 9.60 -12.85
N LEU A 45 -0.18 9.93 -12.60
CA LEU A 45 -1.23 8.97 -12.30
C LEU A 45 -1.87 8.36 -13.56
N LYS A 46 -1.67 8.95 -14.74
CA LYS A 46 -2.26 8.52 -16.02
C LYS A 46 -2.06 7.03 -16.35
N SER A 47 -0.93 6.45 -15.93
CA SER A 47 -0.60 5.05 -16.20
C SER A 47 -0.51 4.20 -14.93
N VAL A 48 -1.11 4.68 -13.85
CA VAL A 48 -0.97 4.11 -12.52
C VAL A 48 -2.34 4.06 -11.85
N THR A 49 -2.68 2.93 -11.24
CA THR A 49 -3.93 2.81 -10.48
C THR A 49 -3.71 2.01 -9.20
N TYR A 50 -4.75 1.91 -8.39
CA TYR A 50 -4.75 1.11 -7.18
C TYR A 50 -6.07 0.35 -7.01
N LEU A 51 -5.99 -0.78 -6.31
CA LEU A 51 -7.13 -1.49 -5.77
C LEU A 51 -7.43 -0.96 -4.37
N ASP A 52 -8.71 -0.94 -4.02
CA ASP A 52 -9.12 -0.60 -2.67
C ASP A 52 -8.44 -1.55 -1.65
N PRO A 53 -7.97 -1.04 -0.50
CA PRO A 53 -7.26 -1.83 0.51
C PRO A 53 -8.00 -3.07 1.01
N LEU A 54 -9.34 -3.09 0.94
CA LEU A 54 -10.16 -4.23 1.37
C LEU A 54 -10.38 -5.27 0.28
N TRP A 55 -10.14 -4.94 -0.99
CA TRP A 55 -10.48 -5.84 -2.11
C TRP A 55 -9.70 -7.14 -2.07
N PHE A 56 -8.43 -7.12 -1.65
CA PHE A 56 -7.65 -8.36 -1.56
C PHE A 56 -8.20 -9.31 -0.48
N GLU A 57 -8.57 -8.77 0.68
CA GLU A 57 -9.20 -9.53 1.77
C GLU A 57 -10.55 -10.08 1.31
N LEU A 58 -11.40 -9.25 0.70
CA LEU A 58 -12.68 -9.67 0.15
C LEU A 58 -12.50 -10.78 -0.89
N TYR A 59 -11.56 -10.63 -1.83
CA TYR A 59 -11.24 -11.63 -2.84
C TYR A 59 -10.76 -12.97 -2.24
N SER A 60 -10.09 -12.94 -1.09
CA SER A 60 -9.64 -14.16 -0.43
C SER A 60 -10.81 -15.09 -0.06
N ASN A 61 -11.98 -14.49 0.22
CA ASN A 61 -13.24 -15.19 0.45
C ASN A 61 -13.90 -15.60 -0.88
N GLU A 62 -14.13 -16.90 -1.05
CA GLU A 62 -14.72 -17.48 -2.26
C GLU A 62 -16.05 -16.87 -2.68
N LYS A 63 -16.89 -16.50 -1.71
CA LYS A 63 -18.22 -15.92 -1.97
C LYS A 63 -18.15 -14.57 -2.68
N ASN A 64 -17.08 -13.82 -2.45
CA ASN A 64 -16.93 -12.45 -2.95
C ASN A 64 -16.08 -12.38 -4.23
N ARG A 65 -15.39 -13.47 -4.62
CA ARG A 65 -14.42 -13.47 -5.74
C ARG A 65 -14.99 -12.88 -7.03
N SER A 66 -16.16 -13.36 -7.46
CA SER A 66 -16.78 -12.90 -8.73
C SER A 66 -17.04 -11.40 -8.72
N MET A 67 -17.59 -10.88 -7.61
CA MET A 67 -17.87 -9.46 -7.43
C MET A 67 -16.58 -8.63 -7.43
N VAL A 68 -15.55 -9.05 -6.69
CA VAL A 68 -14.28 -8.31 -6.65
C VAL A 68 -13.57 -8.33 -8.02
N LEU A 69 -13.60 -9.46 -8.74
CA LEU A 69 -13.04 -9.55 -10.09
C LEU A 69 -13.77 -8.64 -11.08
N LYS A 70 -15.09 -8.46 -10.93
CA LYS A 70 -15.86 -7.49 -11.71
C LYS A 70 -15.35 -6.06 -11.45
N TRP A 71 -15.18 -5.67 -10.19
CA TRP A 71 -14.66 -4.34 -9.84
C TRP A 71 -13.22 -4.11 -10.33
N ILE A 72 -12.36 -5.13 -10.25
CA ILE A 72 -10.99 -5.06 -10.78
C ILE A 72 -11.01 -4.88 -12.30
N LYS A 73 -11.86 -5.62 -13.01
CA LYS A 73 -12.04 -5.48 -14.46
C LYS A 73 -12.52 -4.08 -14.84
N GLU A 74 -13.48 -3.52 -14.11
CA GLU A 74 -13.99 -2.16 -14.32
C GLU A 74 -12.91 -1.08 -14.14
N LYS A 75 -11.91 -1.32 -13.28
CA LYS A 75 -10.74 -0.42 -13.14
C LYS A 75 -9.77 -0.46 -14.33
N GLY A 76 -9.94 -1.36 -15.29
CA GLY A 76 -9.08 -1.44 -16.48
C GLY A 76 -7.62 -1.69 -16.13
N VAL A 77 -7.36 -2.50 -15.11
CA VAL A 77 -6.03 -2.61 -14.49
C VAL A 77 -4.96 -3.06 -15.48
N LEU A 78 -5.27 -3.93 -16.45
CA LEU A 78 -4.31 -4.35 -17.49
C LEU A 78 -3.86 -3.22 -18.43
N SER A 79 -4.51 -2.06 -18.44
CA SER A 79 -4.05 -0.88 -19.21
C SER A 79 -3.00 -0.04 -18.46
N MET A 80 -2.70 -0.38 -17.21
CA MET A 80 -1.84 0.39 -16.32
C MET A 80 -0.42 -0.17 -16.29
N LYS A 81 0.57 0.72 -16.22
CA LYS A 81 1.97 0.37 -15.97
C LYS A 81 2.18 -0.15 -14.56
N TYR A 82 1.53 0.47 -13.58
CA TYR A 82 1.63 0.08 -12.18
C TYR A 82 0.26 -0.01 -11.53
N VAL A 83 -0.01 -1.13 -10.85
CA VAL A 83 -1.24 -1.33 -10.07
C VAL A 83 -0.84 -1.61 -8.63
N PHE A 84 -1.16 -0.68 -7.76
CA PHE A 84 -0.94 -0.81 -6.32
C PHE A 84 -2.06 -1.62 -5.69
N VAL A 85 -1.68 -2.64 -4.94
CA VAL A 85 -2.61 -3.51 -4.21
C VAL A 85 -2.16 -3.53 -2.75
N PRO A 86 -2.66 -2.60 -1.91
CA PRO A 86 -2.51 -2.70 -0.48
C PRO A 86 -3.17 -4.01 -0.01
N ILE A 87 -2.44 -4.80 0.78
CA ILE A 87 -2.92 -6.07 1.30
C ILE A 87 -2.91 -5.99 2.83
N VAL A 88 -4.10 -6.07 3.43
CA VAL A 88 -4.25 -6.33 4.87
C VAL A 88 -4.71 -7.76 5.07
N MET A 89 -3.86 -8.59 5.68
CA MET A 89 -4.18 -9.98 6.00
C MET A 89 -3.55 -10.34 7.34
N TRP A 90 -4.31 -11.04 8.18
CA TRP A 90 -3.86 -11.47 9.52
C TRP A 90 -3.26 -10.32 10.32
N SER A 91 -3.95 -9.18 10.33
CA SER A 91 -3.52 -8.02 11.08
C SER A 91 -2.17 -7.41 10.64
N HIS A 92 -1.74 -7.66 9.40
CA HIS A 92 -0.48 -7.12 8.86
C HIS A 92 -0.70 -6.48 7.49
N TRP A 93 -0.13 -5.29 7.31
CA TRP A 93 -0.13 -4.57 6.03
C TRP A 93 1.10 -4.94 5.20
N SER A 94 0.87 -5.26 3.93
CA SER A 94 1.90 -5.47 2.90
C SER A 94 1.47 -4.78 1.61
N LEU A 95 2.39 -4.60 0.67
CA LEU A 95 2.10 -3.96 -0.61
C LEU A 95 2.49 -4.88 -1.76
N LEU A 96 1.51 -5.24 -2.57
CA LEU A 96 1.73 -5.84 -3.88
C LEU A 96 1.68 -4.73 -4.94
N ILE A 97 2.60 -4.78 -5.90
CA ILE A 97 2.57 -3.92 -7.08
C ILE A 97 2.66 -4.81 -8.32
N PHE A 98 1.62 -4.82 -9.15
CA PHE A 98 1.72 -5.37 -10.50
C PHE A 98 2.42 -4.34 -11.39
N CYS A 99 3.48 -4.75 -12.06
CA CYS A 99 4.27 -3.92 -12.96
C CYS A 99 4.13 -4.46 -14.38
N HIS A 100 3.75 -3.60 -15.32
CA HIS A 100 3.65 -3.89 -16.76
C HIS A 100 2.84 -5.15 -17.06
N PHE A 101 1.92 -5.54 -16.18
CA PHE A 101 1.22 -6.83 -16.28
C PHE A 101 0.14 -6.87 -17.36
N GLY A 102 -0.14 -5.76 -18.06
CA GLY A 102 -0.87 -5.76 -19.33
C GLY A 102 -0.05 -6.25 -20.53
N GLU A 103 1.28 -6.16 -20.45
CA GLU A 103 2.17 -6.41 -21.58
C GLU A 103 2.12 -7.86 -22.05
N THR A 104 2.07 -8.03 -23.37
CA THR A 104 1.99 -9.36 -24.01
C THR A 104 3.35 -10.07 -24.05
N HIS A 105 4.44 -9.31 -23.95
CA HIS A 105 5.80 -9.83 -23.98
C HIS A 105 6.27 -10.28 -22.59
N LEU A 106 5.70 -11.39 -22.10
CA LEU A 106 5.96 -11.93 -20.76
C LEU A 106 7.45 -12.19 -20.42
N TYR A 107 8.29 -12.37 -21.44
CA TYR A 107 9.70 -12.72 -21.30
C TYR A 107 10.67 -11.59 -21.66
N SER A 108 10.18 -10.35 -21.81
CA SER A 108 11.05 -9.20 -22.02
C SER A 108 11.96 -8.98 -20.82
N LYS A 109 13.28 -8.85 -21.05
CA LYS A 109 14.25 -8.63 -19.98
C LYS A 109 14.17 -7.22 -19.39
N THR A 110 13.75 -6.24 -20.19
CA THR A 110 13.77 -4.83 -19.81
C THR A 110 12.41 -4.30 -19.40
N ASN A 111 11.32 -4.83 -19.98
CA ASN A 111 9.95 -4.35 -19.76
C ASN A 111 8.94 -5.51 -19.57
N GLY A 112 9.42 -6.65 -19.07
CA GLY A 112 8.55 -7.80 -18.82
C GLY A 112 7.63 -7.56 -17.62
N PRO A 113 6.44 -8.17 -17.61
CA PRO A 113 5.54 -8.09 -16.47
C PRO A 113 6.14 -8.76 -15.25
N CYS A 114 6.00 -8.13 -14.08
CA CYS A 114 6.41 -8.70 -12.81
C CYS A 114 5.53 -8.24 -11.66
N MET A 115 5.68 -8.91 -10.52
CA MET A 115 5.03 -8.54 -9.27
C MET A 115 6.10 -8.18 -8.25
N LEU A 116 5.88 -7.08 -7.53
CA LEU A 116 6.71 -6.67 -6.40
C LEU A 116 5.89 -6.86 -5.12
N LEU A 117 6.43 -7.59 -4.15
CA LEU A 117 5.83 -7.72 -2.83
C LEU A 117 6.74 -7.06 -1.79
N LEU A 118 6.31 -5.90 -1.30
CA LEU A 118 7.02 -5.11 -0.30
C LEU A 118 6.39 -5.36 1.07
N ASP A 119 7.24 -5.70 2.04
CA ASP A 119 6.85 -6.03 3.40
C ASP A 119 7.85 -5.40 4.37
N SER A 120 7.36 -4.55 5.28
CA SER A 120 8.17 -3.90 6.32
C SER A 120 8.48 -4.82 7.51
N LEU A 121 7.90 -6.03 7.54
CA LEU A 121 8.07 -7.03 8.60
C LEU A 121 8.29 -8.43 8.01
N HIS A 122 9.45 -8.66 7.41
CA HIS A 122 9.81 -9.95 6.79
C HIS A 122 9.74 -11.17 7.72
N ALA A 123 9.76 -10.98 9.04
CA ALA A 123 9.70 -12.05 10.04
C ALA A 123 8.45 -12.94 9.90
N ILE A 124 7.38 -12.44 9.27
CA ILE A 124 6.12 -13.17 9.11
C ILE A 124 6.14 -14.08 7.85
N GLY A 125 7.17 -14.01 7.02
CA GLY A 125 7.32 -14.85 5.82
C GLY A 125 6.50 -14.31 4.65
N PRO A 126 7.05 -13.40 3.82
CA PRO A 126 6.30 -12.73 2.74
C PRO A 126 5.76 -13.71 1.67
N THR A 127 6.42 -14.85 1.49
CA THR A 127 6.01 -15.90 0.53
C THR A 127 4.66 -16.54 0.88
N ARG A 128 4.14 -16.37 2.11
CA ARG A 128 2.82 -16.87 2.52
C ARG A 128 1.67 -16.34 1.65
N LEU A 129 1.84 -15.15 1.07
CA LEU A 129 0.83 -14.53 0.20
C LEU A 129 0.92 -15.03 -1.24
N GLU A 130 2.03 -15.64 -1.64
CA GLU A 130 2.26 -16.03 -3.03
C GLU A 130 1.13 -16.88 -3.63
N PRO A 131 0.60 -17.93 -2.97
CA PRO A 131 -0.50 -18.71 -3.53
C PRO A 131 -1.75 -17.87 -3.84
N LEU A 132 -2.09 -16.92 -2.98
CA LEU A 132 -3.23 -16.01 -3.18
C LEU A 132 -2.96 -14.99 -4.29
N ILE A 133 -1.75 -14.43 -4.33
CA ILE A 133 -1.30 -13.49 -5.37
C ILE A 133 -1.33 -14.16 -6.75
N ARG A 134 -0.82 -15.40 -6.85
CA ARG A 134 -0.81 -16.18 -8.11
C ARG A 134 -2.22 -16.52 -8.58
N ARG A 135 -3.14 -16.78 -7.66
CA ARG A 135 -4.55 -17.02 -7.97
C ARG A 135 -5.22 -15.74 -8.48
N LEU A 136 -5.00 -14.61 -7.79
CA LEU A 136 -5.50 -13.31 -8.21
C LEU A 136 -5.01 -12.95 -9.62
N LEU A 137 -3.71 -13.12 -9.89
CA LEU A 137 -3.12 -12.91 -11.21
C LEU A 137 -3.85 -13.73 -12.30
N PHE A 138 -4.04 -15.02 -12.06
CA PHE A 138 -4.73 -15.91 -12.99
C PHE A 138 -6.18 -15.50 -13.22
N ASP A 139 -6.91 -15.18 -12.15
CA ASP A 139 -8.32 -14.81 -12.23
C ASP A 139 -8.53 -13.47 -12.94
N ILE A 140 -7.64 -12.48 -12.74
CA ILE A 140 -7.67 -11.21 -13.48
C ILE A 140 -7.51 -11.46 -14.97
N TYR A 141 -6.44 -12.15 -15.37
CA TYR A 141 -6.18 -12.47 -16.79
C TYR A 141 -7.36 -13.22 -17.42
N LYS A 142 -7.92 -14.20 -16.70
CA LYS A 142 -9.08 -14.96 -17.16
C LYS A 142 -10.33 -14.09 -17.30
N SER A 143 -10.58 -13.17 -16.37
CA SER A 143 -11.75 -12.28 -16.39
C SER A 143 -11.73 -11.26 -17.54
N GLU A 144 -10.52 -10.96 -18.03
CA GLU A 144 -10.27 -10.09 -19.17
C GLU A 144 -9.98 -10.87 -20.47
N GLU A 145 -10.30 -12.17 -20.50
CA GLU A 145 -10.22 -13.03 -21.70
C GLU A 145 -8.81 -13.07 -22.34
N ARG A 146 -7.78 -12.87 -21.53
CA ARG A 146 -6.37 -12.97 -21.95
C ARG A 146 -6.03 -14.42 -22.29
N LEU A 147 -5.20 -14.62 -23.31
CA LEU A 147 -4.87 -15.95 -23.87
C LEU A 147 -3.70 -16.64 -23.16
N GLU A 148 -3.03 -15.95 -22.24
CA GLU A 148 -1.90 -16.45 -21.48
C GLU A 148 -2.30 -17.66 -20.64
N SER A 149 -1.60 -18.78 -20.84
CA SER A 149 -1.84 -20.00 -20.08
C SER A 149 -1.42 -19.84 -18.61
N LYS A 150 -2.01 -20.68 -17.74
CA LYS A 150 -1.61 -20.78 -16.33
C LYS A 150 -0.10 -21.04 -16.16
N GLU A 151 0.51 -21.81 -17.05
CA GLU A 151 1.96 -22.11 -17.02
C GLU A 151 2.82 -20.90 -17.38
N GLN A 152 2.35 -20.03 -18.29
CA GLN A 152 3.00 -18.75 -18.57
C GLN A 152 2.92 -17.82 -17.36
N LEU A 153 1.75 -17.68 -16.75
CA LEU A 153 1.54 -16.79 -15.61
C LEU A 153 2.29 -17.23 -14.34
N LYS A 154 2.47 -18.55 -14.15
CA LYS A 154 3.35 -19.08 -13.09
C LYS A 154 4.79 -18.62 -13.22
N LYS A 155 5.28 -18.41 -14.44
CA LYS A 155 6.66 -17.96 -14.70
C LYS A 155 6.85 -16.46 -14.52
N MET A 156 5.77 -15.68 -14.40
CA MET A 156 5.86 -14.25 -14.11
C MET A 156 6.65 -14.04 -12.80
N PRO A 157 7.70 -13.21 -12.77
CA PRO A 157 8.49 -13.05 -11.56
C PRO A 157 7.67 -12.44 -10.41
N LEU A 158 7.74 -13.07 -9.22
CA LEU A 158 7.36 -12.43 -7.96
C LEU A 158 8.66 -12.07 -7.23
N LEU A 159 8.88 -10.79 -7.03
CA LEU A 159 10.11 -10.23 -6.50
C LEU A 159 9.79 -9.66 -5.12
N ILE A 160 10.66 -9.94 -4.16
CA ILE A 160 10.49 -9.50 -2.76
C ILE A 160 11.71 -8.62 -2.43
N PRO A 161 11.65 -7.31 -2.70
CA PRO A 161 12.77 -6.42 -2.47
C PRO A 161 13.09 -6.28 -0.97
N LYS A 162 14.37 -6.13 -0.64
CA LYS A 162 14.80 -5.91 0.75
C LYS A 162 14.61 -4.43 1.12
N VAL A 163 13.39 -4.03 1.41
CA VAL A 163 13.02 -2.65 1.80
C VAL A 163 13.35 -2.33 3.27
N PRO A 164 13.35 -1.05 3.69
CA PRO A 164 13.51 -0.68 5.11
C PRO A 164 12.46 -1.39 5.97
N GLN A 165 12.89 -1.88 7.14
CA GLN A 165 12.05 -2.69 8.03
C GLN A 165 11.61 -1.87 9.24
N GLN A 166 10.38 -2.08 9.67
CA GLN A 166 9.82 -1.44 10.86
C GLN A 166 10.47 -1.96 12.14
N LYS A 167 10.46 -1.13 13.20
CA LYS A 167 11.01 -1.53 14.51
C LYS A 167 9.91 -2.06 15.43
N LYS A 168 8.71 -1.47 15.37
CA LYS A 168 7.55 -1.89 16.17
C LYS A 168 6.58 -2.68 15.30
N GLY A 169 5.84 -3.63 15.88
CA GLY A 169 4.90 -4.49 15.13
C GLY A 169 3.71 -3.75 14.50
N GLU A 170 3.39 -2.56 14.97
CA GLU A 170 2.16 -1.83 14.62
C GLU A 170 2.36 -0.80 13.50
N GLU A 171 3.61 -0.57 13.07
CA GLU A 171 3.97 0.48 12.11
C GLU A 171 3.72 0.09 10.65
N CYS A 172 3.36 -1.17 10.36
CA CYS A 172 3.30 -1.70 9.00
C CYS A 172 2.47 -0.84 8.04
N GLY A 173 1.29 -0.37 8.47
CA GLY A 173 0.43 0.48 7.63
C GLY A 173 1.12 1.78 7.19
N TYR A 174 1.84 2.44 8.09
CA TYR A 174 2.58 3.67 7.77
C TYR A 174 3.74 3.41 6.81
N TYR A 175 4.46 2.29 6.98
CA TYR A 175 5.50 1.89 6.04
C TYR A 175 4.92 1.61 4.66
N ILE A 176 3.77 0.96 4.56
CA ILE A 176 3.11 0.73 3.27
C ILE A 176 2.70 2.05 2.60
N LEU A 177 2.07 2.98 3.33
CA LEU A 177 1.75 4.31 2.82
C LEU A 177 3.02 5.04 2.32
N TYR A 178 4.13 4.92 3.05
CA TYR A 178 5.38 5.54 2.66
C TYR A 178 6.04 4.84 1.46
N PHE A 179 5.95 3.51 1.35
CA PHE A 179 6.38 2.78 0.16
C PHE A 179 5.62 3.23 -1.08
N ILE A 180 4.30 3.42 -0.98
CA ILE A 180 3.48 3.95 -2.07
C ILE A 180 3.96 5.34 -2.48
N LYS A 181 4.10 6.27 -1.52
CA LYS A 181 4.59 7.63 -1.78
C LYS A 181 5.95 7.60 -2.47
N ARG A 182 6.92 6.85 -1.93
CA ARG A 182 8.29 6.76 -2.48
C ARG A 182 8.33 6.09 -3.85
N PHE A 183 7.48 5.08 -4.06
CA PHE A 183 7.32 4.45 -5.37
C PHE A 183 6.78 5.47 -6.36
N LEU A 184 5.66 6.12 -6.05
CA LEU A 184 5.07 7.15 -6.92
C LEU A 184 6.05 8.30 -7.17
N GLU A 185 6.94 8.66 -6.24
CA GLU A 185 7.96 9.70 -6.48
C GLU A 185 9.03 9.28 -7.47
N SER A 186 9.48 8.02 -7.42
CA SER A 186 10.73 7.58 -8.08
C SER A 186 10.54 6.49 -9.13
N ALA A 187 9.30 6.03 -9.38
CA ALA A 187 9.03 4.93 -10.30
C ALA A 187 9.56 5.25 -11.70
N PRO A 188 10.38 4.37 -12.29
CA PRO A 188 10.83 4.55 -13.66
C PRO A 188 9.65 4.38 -14.63
N GLU A 189 9.73 5.00 -15.80
CA GLU A 189 8.73 4.75 -16.86
C GLU A 189 8.72 3.30 -17.33
N ASN A 190 9.89 2.64 -17.25
CA ASN A 190 10.16 1.28 -17.67
C ASN A 190 10.97 0.59 -16.56
N LEU A 191 10.33 -0.34 -15.84
CA LEU A 191 10.99 -1.04 -14.72
C LEU A 191 11.78 -2.23 -15.25
N ASN A 192 13.09 -2.08 -15.34
CA ASN A 192 13.98 -3.19 -15.72
C ASN A 192 14.34 -4.05 -14.51
N VAL A 193 13.66 -5.19 -14.38
CA VAL A 193 13.92 -6.17 -13.32
C VAL A 193 15.31 -6.80 -13.43
N SER A 194 15.85 -6.96 -14.64
CA SER A 194 17.09 -7.70 -14.87
C SER A 194 18.35 -6.98 -14.37
N GLU A 195 18.31 -5.65 -14.26
CA GLU A 195 19.40 -4.81 -13.75
C GLU A 195 19.26 -4.49 -12.24
N GLY A 196 18.19 -4.99 -11.61
CA GLY A 196 17.85 -4.69 -10.23
C GLY A 196 17.28 -3.28 -10.05
N TYR A 197 17.32 -2.77 -8.81
CA TYR A 197 16.70 -1.50 -8.43
C TYR A 197 17.75 -0.51 -7.88
N PRO A 198 18.60 0.11 -8.70
CA PRO A 198 19.59 1.07 -8.20
C PRO A 198 18.87 2.22 -7.47
N HIS A 199 19.17 2.40 -6.17
CA HIS A 199 18.62 3.44 -5.29
C HIS A 199 17.11 3.36 -4.98
N PHE A 200 16.44 2.27 -5.33
CA PHE A 200 14.98 2.10 -5.21
C PHE A 200 14.66 0.74 -4.57
N MET A 201 13.71 0.66 -3.64
CA MET A 201 13.32 -0.61 -2.98
C MET A 201 14.48 -1.42 -2.35
N LYS A 202 15.49 -0.72 -1.82
CA LYS A 202 16.64 -1.28 -1.09
C LYS A 202 16.54 -1.02 0.41
N LYS A 203 17.45 -1.60 1.19
CA LYS A 203 17.43 -1.54 2.66
C LYS A 203 17.60 -0.12 3.20
N ASP A 204 18.25 0.71 2.40
CA ASP A 204 18.59 2.12 2.61
C ASP A 204 17.72 3.04 1.75
N TRP A 205 16.57 2.57 1.25
CA TRP A 205 15.70 3.37 0.38
C TRP A 205 15.25 4.67 1.05
N PHE A 206 15.13 4.67 2.37
CA PHE A 206 14.91 5.84 3.20
C PHE A 206 15.36 5.57 4.64
N SER A 207 15.59 6.65 5.36
CA SER A 207 15.98 6.68 6.77
C SER A 207 14.78 6.58 7.71
N VAL A 208 15.04 6.30 8.99
CA VAL A 208 13.99 6.23 10.01
C VAL A 208 13.39 7.62 10.26
N GLU A 209 14.23 8.65 10.18
CA GLU A 209 13.84 10.06 10.34
C GLU A 209 12.87 10.50 9.24
N GLU A 210 13.08 10.03 8.00
CA GLU A 210 12.20 10.29 6.87
C GLU A 210 10.79 9.70 7.08
N VAL A 211 10.69 8.43 7.51
CA VAL A 211 9.38 7.80 7.79
C VAL A 211 8.71 8.42 9.01
N GLU A 212 9.45 8.80 10.06
CA GLU A 212 8.90 9.50 11.22
C GLU A 212 8.34 10.88 10.86
N SER A 213 9.08 11.64 10.03
CA SER A 213 8.61 12.93 9.52
C SER A 213 7.37 12.78 8.65
N PHE A 214 7.33 11.74 7.81
CA PHE A 214 6.15 11.41 7.02
C PHE A 214 4.95 11.09 7.91
N CYS A 215 5.11 10.23 8.92
CA CYS A 215 4.02 9.92 9.86
C CYS A 215 3.50 11.17 10.58
N LYS A 216 4.39 12.09 10.99
CA LYS A 216 3.99 13.38 11.59
C LYS A 216 3.20 14.25 10.63
N SER A 217 3.53 14.21 9.34
CA SER A 217 2.77 14.96 8.34
C SER A 217 1.36 14.41 8.15
N LEU A 218 1.14 13.11 8.40
CA LEU A 218 -0.20 12.51 8.32
C LEU A 218 -1.12 12.97 9.45
N ASP A 219 -0.57 13.29 10.62
CA ASP A 219 -1.32 13.81 11.77
C ASP A 219 -1.98 15.18 11.46
N ALA A 220 -1.52 15.88 10.41
CA ALA A 220 -2.11 17.13 9.95
C ALA A 220 -3.41 16.94 9.13
N PHE A 221 -3.79 15.70 8.81
CA PHE A 221 -5.04 15.36 8.14
C PHE A 221 -6.03 14.79 9.16
N PRO A 222 -7.02 15.60 9.61
CA PRO A 222 -7.96 15.17 10.63
C PRO A 222 -8.79 14.00 10.11
N LEU A 223 -8.83 12.90 10.88
CA LEU A 223 -9.81 11.85 10.65
C LEU A 223 -11.19 12.43 10.96
N VAL A 224 -12.12 12.32 10.03
CA VAL A 224 -13.53 12.56 10.33
C VAL A 224 -13.99 11.39 11.20
N LEU A 225 -13.93 11.56 12.52
CA LEU A 225 -14.57 10.65 13.45
C LEU A 225 -16.07 10.83 13.28
N ASN A 226 -16.75 9.83 12.71
CA ASN A 226 -18.20 9.72 12.86
C ASN A 226 -18.48 9.40 14.33
N ASP A 227 -18.70 10.44 15.12
CA ASP A 227 -19.12 10.33 16.51
C ASP A 227 -20.61 9.97 16.52
N GLN A 228 -20.92 8.68 16.39
CA GLN A 228 -22.22 8.14 16.78
C GLN A 228 -22.08 7.45 18.14
N SER A 229 -21.97 8.27 19.18
CA SER A 229 -22.47 7.89 20.50
C SER A 229 -23.92 8.37 20.61
N ASP A 230 -24.89 7.53 20.28
CA ASP A 230 -26.14 7.53 21.04
C ASP A 230 -26.78 6.14 21.11
N SER A 231 -27.35 5.93 22.27
CA SER A 231 -27.92 4.74 22.88
C SER A 231 -29.23 4.23 22.25
N GLY A 232 -29.35 2.90 22.07
CA GLY A 232 -30.64 2.23 21.77
C GLY A 232 -30.51 0.80 21.24
N PRO A 233 -31.42 -0.14 21.59
CA PRO A 233 -31.10 -1.56 21.66
C PRO A 233 -31.21 -2.32 20.33
N ALA A 234 -30.54 -3.47 20.31
CA ALA A 234 -30.52 -4.45 19.24
C ALA A 234 -31.90 -4.76 18.64
N ASP A 235 -32.05 -4.55 17.32
CA ASP A 235 -32.56 -5.58 16.42
C ASP A 235 -32.39 -5.24 14.92
N SER A 236 -32.19 -6.31 14.15
CA SER A 236 -32.39 -6.46 12.70
C SER A 236 -31.37 -5.90 11.68
N CYS A 237 -30.70 -6.87 11.02
CA CYS A 237 -30.49 -7.08 9.59
C CYS A 237 -30.47 -5.90 8.59
N ASP A 238 -29.44 -5.94 7.73
CA ASP A 238 -29.31 -5.33 6.41
C ASP A 238 -29.28 -3.79 6.32
N SER A 239 -28.08 -3.25 6.09
CA SER A 239 -27.75 -2.45 4.89
C SER A 239 -26.29 -1.98 5.00
N VAL A 240 -25.46 -2.38 4.04
CA VAL A 240 -24.11 -1.80 3.87
C VAL A 240 -24.25 -0.73 2.78
N GLU A 241 -24.37 0.53 3.19
CA GLU A 241 -24.31 1.65 2.24
C GLU A 241 -22.85 1.83 1.78
N PHE A 242 -22.64 1.63 0.47
CA PHE A 242 -21.39 1.95 -0.20
C PHE A 242 -21.34 3.46 -0.41
N ILE A 243 -20.29 4.10 0.09
CA ILE A 243 -19.93 5.46 -0.32
C ILE A 243 -19.45 5.36 -1.77
N GLU A 244 -20.25 5.87 -2.72
CA GLU A 244 -19.82 6.11 -4.10
C GLU A 244 -18.63 7.09 -4.09
N SER A 245 -17.47 6.58 -4.50
CA SER A 245 -16.29 7.42 -4.74
C SER A 245 -16.52 8.28 -5.99
N LEU A 246 -16.56 9.59 -5.80
CA LEU A 246 -16.41 10.57 -6.88
C LEU A 246 -15.01 10.42 -7.50
N CYS A 247 -14.93 9.89 -8.71
CA CYS A 247 -13.84 10.17 -9.65
C CYS A 247 -14.38 11.17 -10.69
N PRO A 248 -13.71 12.30 -10.95
CA PRO A 248 -14.06 13.14 -12.09
C PRO A 248 -13.68 12.44 -13.40
N ALA A 249 -14.50 12.67 -14.42
CA ALA A 249 -14.41 12.14 -15.77
C ALA A 249 -13.17 12.60 -16.55
#